data_AF-T1BM67-F1
#
_entry.id   AF-T1BM67-F1
#
_cell.length_a   1.000
_cell.length_b   1.000
_cell.length_c   1.000
_cell.angle_alpha   90.00
_cell.angle_beta   90.00
_cell.angle_gamma   90.00
#
_symmetry.space_group_name_H-M   'P 1'
#
loop_
_entity.id
_entity.type
_entity.pdbx_description
1 polymer ?
#
loop_
_entity_poly.entity_id
_entity_poly.type
_entity_poly.pdbx_seq_one_letter_code
_entity_poly.pdbx_strand_id
1 'polypeptide(L)' 'GRDGTLIVVSRDLVRAVRATGIAPTLQAALDDWQRVAPLLNALSERLDRTDPFPNSAAAGRAAEPFALDMGALAAP' A
#
# COMPACT_ATOMS: atom_id res chain seq x y z
N GLY A 1 4.53 19.22 4.69
CA GLY A 1 5.17 18.66 3.48
C GLY A 1 4.08 18.26 2.54
N ARG A 2 4.11 18.72 1.29
CA ARG A 2 2.94 18.77 0.40
C ARG A 2 2.54 17.45 -0.26
N ASP A 3 3.33 16.40 -0.11
CA ASP A 3 3.03 15.09 -0.68
C ASP A 3 3.02 14.05 0.43
N GLY A 4 1.84 13.49 0.70
CA GLY A 4 1.67 12.34 1.58
C GLY A 4 2.40 11.11 1.02
N THR A 5 2.45 10.05 1.81
CA THR A 5 3.05 8.77 1.39
C THR A 5 2.08 7.99 0.51
N LEU A 6 2.54 7.48 -0.64
CA LEU A 6 1.74 6.60 -1.47
C LEU A 6 1.55 5.24 -0.78
N ILE A 7 0.30 4.86 -0.57
CA ILE A 7 -0.09 3.55 -0.05
C ILE A 7 -1.02 2.85 -1.06
N VAL A 8 -0.89 1.53 -1.15
CA VAL A 8 -1.82 0.68 -1.89
C VAL A 8 -2.71 -0.01 -0.88
N VAL A 9 -4.01 0.00 -1.16
CA VAL A 9 -5.06 -0.50 -0.27
C VAL A 9 -5.65 -1.78 -0.87
N SER A 10 -5.99 -2.75 -0.02
CA SER A 10 -6.66 -3.99 -0.42
C SER A 10 -8.07 -3.70 -0.93
N ARG A 11 -8.64 -4.58 -1.77
CA ARG A 11 -10.01 -4.40 -2.29
C ARG A 11 -11.05 -4.26 -1.16
N ASP A 12 -10.83 -4.96 -0.05
CA ASP A 12 -11.73 -4.98 1.09
C ASP A 12 -11.55 -3.76 2.01
N LEU A 13 -10.65 -2.82 1.67
CA LEU A 13 -10.36 -1.59 2.41
C LEU A 13 -9.93 -1.81 3.88
N VAL A 14 -9.54 -3.02 4.25
CA VAL A 14 -9.11 -3.38 5.61
C VAL A 14 -7.59 -3.38 5.79
N ARG A 15 -6.82 -3.37 4.70
CA ARG A 15 -5.35 -3.38 4.74
C ARG A 15 -4.75 -2.38 3.77
N ALA A 16 -3.57 -1.89 4.11
CA ALA A 16 -2.75 -1.10 3.22
C ALA A 16 -1.28 -1.49 3.32
N VAL A 17 -0.52 -1.21 2.28
CA VAL A 17 0.93 -1.39 2.23
C VAL A 17 1.56 -0.14 1.61
N ARG A 18 2.74 0.24 2.11
CA ARG A 18 3.48 1.40 1.60
C ARG A 18 4.09 1.07 0.24
N ALA A 19 3.77 1.87 -0.77
CA ALA A 19 4.31 1.73 -2.11
C ALA A 19 5.55 2.61 -2.35
N THR A 20 6.18 3.10 -1.27
CA THR A 20 7.38 3.97 -1.33
C THR A 20 8.55 3.37 -2.09
N GLY A 21 8.65 2.04 -2.16
CA GLY A 21 9.64 1.34 -2.98
C GLY A 21 9.36 1.36 -4.49
N ILE A 22 8.13 1.69 -4.91
CA ILE A 22 7.72 1.85 -6.31
C ILE A 22 7.71 3.33 -6.67
N ALA A 23 6.96 4.12 -5.90
CA ALA A 23 6.89 5.57 -6.04
C ALA A 23 6.74 6.21 -4.65
N PRO A 24 7.54 7.22 -4.32
CA PRO A 24 7.52 7.84 -2.99
C PRO A 24 6.23 8.64 -2.74
N THR A 25 5.62 9.18 -3.80
CA THR A 25 4.44 10.05 -3.74
C THR A 25 3.47 9.71 -4.87
N LEU A 26 2.21 10.16 -4.74
CA LEU A 26 1.22 10.00 -5.81
C LEU A 26 1.64 10.77 -7.08
N GLN A 27 2.23 11.96 -6.94
CA GLN A 27 2.71 12.73 -8.09
C GLN A 27 3.77 11.95 -8.88
N ALA A 28 4.79 11.40 -8.19
CA ALA A 28 5.81 10.58 -8.83
C ALA A 28 5.23 9.31 -9.49
N ALA A 29 4.17 8.75 -8.93
CA ALA A 29 3.47 7.63 -9.55
C ALA A 29 2.72 8.03 -10.83
N LEU A 30 2.16 9.23 -10.88
CA LEU A 30 1.46 9.74 -12.06
C LEU A 30 2.44 10.12 -13.18
N ASP A 31 3.59 10.69 -12.84
CA ASP A 31 4.65 11.01 -13.81
C ASP A 31 5.13 9.76 -14.58
N ASP A 32 5.31 8.63 -13.86
CA ASP A 32 5.80 7.36 -14.42
C ASP A 32 4.69 6.28 -14.50
N TRP A 33 3.43 6.69 -14.69
CA TRP A 33 2.26 5.81 -14.56
C TRP A 33 2.37 4.50 -15.34
N GLN A 34 2.85 4.55 -16.59
CA GLN A 34 2.99 3.36 -17.43
C GLN A 34 3.94 2.31 -16.83
N ARG A 35 4.94 2.74 -16.07
CA ARG A 35 5.92 1.87 -15.41
C ARG A 35 5.45 1.41 -14.04
N VAL A 36 4.82 2.31 -13.27
CA VAL A 36 4.42 2.01 -11.88
C VAL A 36 3.09 1.27 -11.78
N ALA A 37 2.14 1.51 -12.68
CA ALA A 37 0.82 0.88 -12.66
C ALA A 37 0.87 -0.66 -12.56
N PRO A 38 1.65 -1.40 -13.39
CA PRO A 38 1.73 -2.86 -13.25
C PRO A 38 2.38 -3.29 -11.93
N LEU A 39 3.33 -2.53 -11.39
CA LEU A 39 3.97 -2.82 -10.10
C LEU A 39 2.99 -2.63 -8.94
N LEU A 40 2.22 -1.54 -8.97
CA LEU A 40 1.17 -1.26 -7.97
C LEU A 40 0.06 -2.32 -8.04
N ASN A 41 -0.32 -2.75 -9.23
CA ASN A 41 -1.32 -3.80 -9.39
C ASN A 41 -0.83 -5.14 -8.83
N ALA A 42 0.39 -5.55 -9.14
CA ALA A 42 0.99 -6.77 -8.59
C ALA A 42 1.10 -6.73 -7.06
N LEU A 43 1.40 -5.54 -6.50
CA LEU A 43 1.46 -5.32 -5.06
C LEU A 43 0.07 -5.39 -4.42
N SER A 44 -0.95 -4.82 -5.07
CA SER A 44 -2.35 -4.96 -4.67
C SER A 44 -2.81 -6.43 -4.68
N GLU A 45 -2.50 -7.18 -5.74
CA GLU A 45 -2.83 -8.62 -5.79
C GLU A 45 -2.13 -9.44 -4.72
N ARG A 46 -0.88 -9.10 -4.37
CA ARG A 46 -0.16 -9.76 -3.27
C ARG A 46 -0.80 -9.46 -1.92
N LEU A 47 -1.23 -8.21 -1.73
CA LEU A 47 -1.94 -7.79 -0.53
C LEU A 47 -3.26 -8.55 -0.38
N ASP A 48 -3.97 -8.74 -1.48
CA ASP A 48 -5.26 -9.43 -1.56
C ASP A 48 -5.16 -10.94 -1.30
N ARG A 49 -4.08 -11.58 -1.77
CA ARG A 49 -3.80 -13.00 -1.51
C ARG A 49 -3.25 -13.28 -0.12
N THR A 50 -2.80 -12.25 0.60
CA THR A 50 -2.29 -12.43 1.96
C THR A 50 -3.48 -12.64 2.89
N ASP A 51 -3.56 -13.84 3.49
CA ASP A 51 -4.66 -14.25 4.36
C ASP A 51 -4.93 -13.19 5.45
N PRO A 52 -6.21 -12.92 5.77
CA PRO A 52 -6.54 -11.87 6.70
C PRO A 52 -6.07 -12.06 8.14
N PHE A 53 -5.76 -13.30 8.54
CA PHE A 53 -5.26 -13.66 9.85
C PHE A 53 -4.18 -14.75 9.72
N PRO A 54 -2.95 -14.40 9.32
CA PRO A 54 -1.86 -15.34 9.39
C PRO A 54 -1.53 -15.52 10.87
N ASN A 55 -1.94 -16.67 11.41
CA ASN A 55 -1.36 -17.25 12.60
C ASN A 55 0.19 -17.20 12.47
N SER A 56 0.82 -16.44 13.36
CA SER A 56 2.25 -16.46 13.68
C SER A 56 3.23 -15.81 12.69
N ALA A 57 4.02 -14.88 13.25
CA ALA A 57 5.42 -14.61 12.93
C ALA A 57 5.77 -14.31 11.45
N ALA A 58 5.34 -13.16 10.94
CA ALA A 58 6.11 -12.47 9.91
C ALA A 58 6.80 -11.28 10.55
N ALA A 59 8.11 -11.43 10.73
CA ALA A 59 8.99 -10.42 11.32
C ALA A 59 9.50 -9.48 10.23
N GLY A 60 9.08 -8.22 10.31
CA GLY A 60 9.90 -7.05 10.04
C GLY A 60 10.57 -7.02 8.67
N ARG A 61 9.83 -6.60 7.65
CA ARG A 61 10.43 -6.03 6.42
C ARG A 61 9.63 -4.80 6.00
N ALA A 62 10.29 -3.82 5.40
CA ALA A 62 9.77 -2.49 5.04
C ALA A 62 8.58 -2.43 4.04
N ALA A 63 7.85 -3.54 3.82
CA ALA A 63 6.69 -3.64 2.95
C ALA A 63 5.64 -4.61 3.54
N GLU A 64 5.47 -4.62 4.85
CA GLU A 64 4.42 -5.43 5.48
C GLU A 64 3.05 -4.74 5.38
N PRO A 65 2.00 -5.50 4.99
CA PRO A 65 0.62 -5.06 5.12
C PRO A 65 0.32 -4.62 6.55
N PHE A 66 -0.27 -3.45 6.72
CA PHE A 66 -0.81 -2.99 7.99
C PHE A 66 -2.33 -2.87 7.90
N ALA A 67 -3.02 -3.00 9.03
CA ALA A 67 -4.45 -2.77 9.11
C ALA A 67 -4.75 -1.32 8.73
N LEU A 68 -5.57 -1.12 7.70
CA LEU A 68 -5.98 0.20 7.27
C LEU A 68 -7.12 0.67 8.15
N ASP A 69 -6.88 1.75 8.89
CA ASP A 69 -7.93 2.48 9.57
C ASP A 69 -8.43 3.61 8.67
N MET A 70 -9.61 3.43 8.07
CA MET A 70 -10.23 4.42 7.20
C MET A 70 -10.71 5.66 7.97
N GLY A 71 -10.90 5.57 9.29
CA GLY A 71 -11.26 6.70 10.15
C GLY A 71 -10.08 7.65 10.40
N ALA A 72 -8.86 7.11 10.43
CA ALA A 72 -7.63 7.87 10.55
C ALA A 72 -7.19 8.55 9.23
N LEU A 73 -7.77 8.17 8.08
CA LEU A 73 -7.48 8.77 6.77
C LEU A 73 -8.24 10.08 6.51
N ALA A 74 -9.28 10.37 7.29
CA ALA A 74 -9.97 11.65 7.23
C ALA A 74 -9.09 12.73 7.84
N ALA A 75 -8.48 13.55 6.98
CA ALA A 75 -7.83 14.79 7.41
C ALA A 75 -8.81 15.65 8.23
N PRO A 76 -8.38 16.28 9.34
CA PRO A 76 -9.20 17.28 10.04
C PRO A 76 -9.44 18.52 9.17
#